data_AF-A0A2W4JNB6-F1
#
_entry.id   AF-A0A2W4JNB6-F1
#
_cell.length_a   1.000
_cell.length_b   1.000
_cell.length_c   1.000
_cell.angle_alpha   90.00
_cell.angle_beta   90.00
_cell.angle_gamma   90.00
#
_symmetry.space_group_name_H-M   'P 1'
#
loop_
_entity.id
_entity.type
_entity.pdbx_description
1 polymer ?
#
loop_
_entity_poly.entity_id
_entity_poly.type
_entity_poly.pdbx_seq_one_letter_code
_entity_poly.pdbx_strand_id
1 'polypeptide(L)'
;MNQQGRTAAGQVPQRVAQRAAQKGMGALLAYRKGTSPLLLITVAVVAFAAAIGVIAALNALHMRMPMLRGVAICILIAAPLYVLYVVFTGTERTYLFERGMVVAKGGFVKDAAWAEVAEVKVNKAARDGGLRARGRPPVVRRAEGKKIAS
;
A
#
# COMPACT_ATOMS: atom_id res chain seq x y z
N MET A 1 -3.77 -30.98 -11.15
CA MET A 1 -4.63 -31.13 -9.96
C MET A 1 -5.11 -29.76 -9.51
N ASN A 2 -6.43 -29.61 -9.43
CA ASN A 2 -7.18 -28.37 -9.41
C ASN A 2 -7.03 -27.61 -8.07
N GLN A 3 -6.69 -26.33 -8.14
CA GLN A 3 -6.95 -25.34 -7.07
C GLN A 3 -8.04 -24.33 -7.47
N GLN A 4 -8.89 -24.70 -8.43
CA GLN A 4 -10.19 -24.04 -8.65
C GLN A 4 -11.13 -24.50 -7.55
N GLY A 5 -11.53 -23.60 -6.63
CA GLY A 5 -12.66 -23.89 -5.74
C GLY A 5 -12.56 -23.49 -4.26
N ARG A 6 -11.64 -22.63 -3.84
CA ARG A 6 -11.87 -21.87 -2.58
C ARG A 6 -12.48 -20.52 -2.93
N THR A 7 -13.79 -20.52 -3.04
CA THR A 7 -14.61 -19.32 -3.17
C THR A 7 -14.22 -18.32 -2.07
N ALA A 8 -13.61 -17.22 -2.48
CA ALA A 8 -13.20 -16.08 -1.66
C ALA A 8 -14.41 -15.26 -1.16
N ALA A 9 -15.49 -15.93 -0.76
CA ALA A 9 -16.75 -15.32 -0.34
C ALA A 9 -16.64 -14.50 0.95
N GLY A 10 -15.55 -14.67 1.73
CA GLY A 10 -15.24 -13.85 2.90
C GLY A 10 -14.06 -12.88 2.74
N GLN A 11 -13.38 -12.87 1.59
CA GLN A 11 -12.10 -12.15 1.42
C GLN A 11 -12.18 -10.89 0.57
N VAL A 12 -13.22 -10.77 -0.27
CA VAL A 12 -13.42 -9.62 -1.16
C VAL A 12 -14.46 -8.68 -0.55
N PRO A 13 -14.12 -7.40 -0.28
CA PRO A 13 -15.10 -6.43 0.21
C PRO A 13 -16.28 -6.30 -0.76
N GLN A 14 -17.50 -6.18 -0.23
CA GLN A 14 -18.73 -6.15 -1.03
C GLN A 14 -18.69 -5.13 -2.17
N ARG A 15 -18.09 -3.95 -1.94
CA ARG A 15 -17.90 -2.90 -2.96
C ARG A 15 -17.00 -3.36 -4.13
N VAL A 16 -15.97 -4.16 -3.86
CA VAL A 16 -15.06 -4.70 -4.89
C VAL A 16 -15.76 -5.79 -5.70
N ALA A 17 -16.50 -6.68 -5.03
CA ALA A 17 -17.29 -7.73 -5.68
C ALA A 17 -18.38 -7.14 -6.59
N GLN A 18 -19.13 -6.13 -6.09
CA GLN A 18 -20.13 -5.42 -6.89
C GLN A 18 -19.54 -4.74 -8.12
N ARG A 19 -18.38 -4.08 -7.96
CA ARG A 19 -17.69 -3.41 -9.08
C ARG A 19 -17.21 -4.41 -10.14
N ALA A 20 -16.65 -5.54 -9.71
CA ALA A 20 -16.21 -6.62 -10.60
C ALA A 20 -17.39 -7.26 -11.35
N ALA A 21 -18.53 -7.45 -10.67
CA ALA A 21 -19.76 -7.97 -11.28
C ALA A 21 -20.35 -7.01 -12.32
N GLN A 22 -20.41 -5.70 -12.03
CA GLN A 22 -20.89 -4.68 -12.98
C GLN A 22 -20.08 -4.63 -14.29
N LYS A 23 -18.78 -4.94 -14.21
CA LYS A 23 -17.86 -4.96 -15.36
C LYS A 23 -17.67 -6.35 -15.98
N GLY A 24 -18.38 -7.37 -15.49
CA GLY A 24 -18.27 -8.74 -16.00
C GLY A 24 -16.85 -9.31 -15.91
N MET A 25 -16.12 -9.00 -14.82
CA MET A 25 -14.68 -9.28 -14.72
C MET A 25 -14.33 -10.77 -14.52
N GLY A 26 -15.32 -11.63 -14.27
CA GLY A 26 -15.12 -13.07 -14.07
C GLY A 26 -14.68 -13.44 -12.65
N ALA A 27 -14.06 -14.61 -12.51
CA ALA A 27 -13.65 -15.12 -11.21
C ALA A 27 -12.44 -14.37 -10.63
N LEU A 28 -12.34 -14.30 -9.29
CA LEU A 28 -11.16 -13.78 -8.61
C LEU A 28 -10.01 -14.78 -8.75
N LEU A 29 -8.88 -14.34 -9.30
CA LEU A 29 -7.67 -15.15 -9.48
C LEU A 29 -6.70 -15.00 -8.31
N ALA A 30 -6.47 -13.77 -7.85
CA ALA A 30 -5.51 -13.48 -6.80
C ALA A 30 -5.84 -12.18 -6.08
N TYR A 31 -5.32 -11.99 -4.87
CA TYR A 31 -5.36 -10.70 -4.20
C TYR A 31 -4.00 -10.38 -3.56
N ARG A 32 -3.67 -9.09 -3.52
CA ARG A 32 -2.50 -8.56 -2.82
C ARG A 32 -2.96 -7.59 -1.74
N LYS A 33 -2.66 -7.93 -0.50
CA LYS A 33 -2.81 -7.01 0.63
C LYS A 33 -1.64 -6.02 0.61
N GLY A 34 -1.92 -4.73 0.61
CA GLY A 34 -0.89 -3.71 0.80
C GLY A 34 -0.28 -3.76 2.20
N THR A 35 0.70 -2.89 2.44
CA THR A 35 1.38 -2.78 3.73
C THR A 35 0.36 -2.54 4.84
N SER A 36 0.51 -3.26 5.96
CA SER A 36 -0.38 -3.14 7.11
C SER A 36 -0.30 -1.71 7.67
N PRO A 37 -1.44 -1.02 7.90
CA PRO A 37 -1.45 0.35 8.37
C PRO A 37 -0.97 0.39 9.83
N LEU A 38 -1.28 -0.65 10.61
CA LEU A 38 -0.76 -0.83 11.95
C LEU A 38 0.77 -0.89 11.96
N LEU A 39 1.38 -1.62 11.03
CA LEU A 39 2.84 -1.69 10.94
C LEU A 39 3.45 -0.32 10.61
N LEU A 40 2.83 0.44 9.69
CA LEU A 40 3.27 1.80 9.37
C LEU A 40 3.12 2.76 10.56
N ILE A 41 2.02 2.65 11.30
CA ILE A 41 1.76 3.44 12.51
C ILE A 41 2.77 3.08 13.60
N THR A 42 3.01 1.78 13.85
CA THR A 42 3.99 1.33 14.84
C THR A 42 5.38 1.87 14.52
N VAL A 43 5.82 1.81 13.27
CA VAL A 43 7.11 2.38 12.86
C VAL A 43 7.16 3.89 13.12
N ALA A 44 6.09 4.63 12.80
CA ALA A 44 6.03 6.07 13.06
C ALA A 44 6.08 6.40 14.56
N VAL A 45 5.37 5.63 15.40
CA VAL A 45 5.39 5.80 16.86
C VAL A 45 6.77 5.49 17.44
N VAL A 46 7.42 4.41 16.98
CA VAL A 46 8.78 4.07 17.40
C VAL A 46 9.78 5.17 16.99
N ALA A 47 9.67 5.69 15.77
CA ALA A 47 10.51 6.79 15.31
C ALA A 47 10.30 8.07 16.14
N PHE A 48 9.05 8.38 16.49
CA PHE A 48 8.71 9.51 17.37
C PHE A 48 9.32 9.35 18.77
N ALA A 49 9.16 8.18 19.40
CA ALA A 49 9.74 7.89 20.70
C ALA A 49 11.27 7.95 20.68
N ALA A 50 11.90 7.43 19.62
CA ALA A 50 13.35 7.51 19.42
C ALA A 50 13.82 8.97 19.30
N ALA A 51 13.09 9.82 18.58
CA ALA A 51 13.43 11.24 18.45
C ALA A 51 13.37 11.99 19.81
N ILE A 52 12.39 11.67 20.66
CA ILE A 52 12.35 12.18 22.05
C ILE A 52 13.58 11.71 22.82
N GLY A 53 13.91 10.43 22.73
CA GLY A 53 15.08 9.85 23.40
C GLY A 53 16.39 10.51 22.97
N VAL A 54 16.56 10.80 21.68
CA VAL A 54 17.72 11.51 21.14
C VAL A 54 17.82 12.93 21.71
N ILE A 55 16.72 13.68 21.77
CA ILE A 55 16.72 15.04 22.32
C ILE A 55 17.04 15.02 23.83
N ALA A 56 16.43 14.09 24.57
CA ALA A 56 16.69 13.90 26.00
C ALA A 56 18.17 13.55 26.26
N ALA A 57 18.74 12.62 25.50
CA ALA A 57 20.15 12.25 25.62
C ALA A 57 21.09 13.42 25.30
N LEU A 58 20.82 14.17 24.23
CA LEU A 58 21.60 15.37 23.87
C LEU A 58 21.53 16.45 24.94
N ASN A 59 20.40 16.60 25.63
CA ASN A 59 20.25 17.54 26.75
C ASN A 59 21.00 17.04 28.00
N ALA A 60 20.88 15.76 28.34
CA ALA A 60 21.56 15.18 29.50
C ALA A 60 23.09 15.25 29.38
N LEU A 61 23.63 14.99 28.18
CA LEU A 61 25.07 14.99 27.91
C LEU A 61 25.64 16.37 27.58
N HIS A 62 24.83 17.44 27.63
CA HIS A 62 25.22 18.80 27.22
C HIS A 62 25.86 18.88 25.81
N MET A 63 25.56 17.91 24.94
CA MET A 63 26.13 17.82 23.60
C MET A 63 25.43 18.80 22.66
N ARG A 64 26.19 19.74 22.12
CA ARG A 64 25.72 20.69 21.11
C ARG A 64 25.85 20.10 19.71
N MET A 65 24.93 19.21 19.35
CA MET A 65 24.77 18.68 17.99
C MET A 65 23.52 19.27 17.32
N PRO A 66 23.59 20.49 16.76
CA PRO A 66 22.42 21.19 16.22
C PRO A 66 21.76 20.46 15.05
N MET A 67 22.55 19.79 14.20
CA MET A 67 22.03 19.03 13.07
C MET A 67 21.18 17.83 13.52
N LEU A 68 21.65 17.09 14.52
CA LEU A 68 20.92 15.94 15.07
C LEU A 68 19.63 16.37 15.78
N ARG A 69 19.66 17.50 16.51
CA ARG A 69 18.46 18.10 17.08
C ARG A 69 17.45 18.52 16.00
N GLY A 70 17.92 19.15 14.93
CA GLY A 70 17.08 19.53 13.80
C GLY A 70 16.36 18.33 13.19
N VAL A 71 17.09 17.25 12.90
CA VAL A 71 16.50 16.00 12.38
C VAL A 71 15.49 15.40 13.35
N ALA A 72 15.81 15.34 14.64
CA ALA A 72 14.89 14.84 15.66
C ALA A 72 13.58 15.66 15.72
N ILE A 73 13.67 16.99 15.67
CA ILE A 73 12.49 17.88 15.62
C ILE A 73 11.66 17.64 14.35
N CYS A 74 12.32 17.48 13.20
CA CYS A 74 11.61 17.14 11.96
C CYS A 74 10.84 15.82 12.08
N ILE A 75 11.44 14.80 12.72
CA ILE A 75 10.76 13.52 12.97
C ILE A 75 9.57 13.69 13.93
N LEU A 76 9.71 14.51 14.97
CA LEU A 76 8.61 14.79 15.90
C LEU A 76 7.39 15.41 15.22
N ILE A 77 7.59 16.22 14.17
CA ILE A 77 6.50 16.83 13.41
C ILE A 77 6.00 15.88 12.32
N ALA A 78 6.91 15.21 11.61
CA ALA A 78 6.58 14.36 10.47
C ALA A 78 5.87 13.06 10.88
N ALA A 79 6.24 12.44 12.00
CA ALA A 79 5.65 11.17 12.42
C ALA A 79 4.14 11.28 12.73
N PRO A 80 3.65 12.28 13.49
CA PRO A 80 2.21 12.51 13.67
C PRO A 80 1.47 12.78 12.36
N LEU A 81 2.04 13.63 11.50
CA LEU A 81 1.45 13.92 10.18
C LEU A 81 1.37 12.66 9.31
N TYR A 82 2.37 11.79 9.39
CA TYR A 82 2.38 10.53 8.68
C TYR A 82 1.35 9.54 9.21
N VAL A 83 1.16 9.46 10.54
CA VAL A 83 0.09 8.64 11.14
C VAL A 83 -1.28 9.12 10.67
N LEU A 84 -1.54 10.43 10.70
CA LEU A 84 -2.78 11.00 10.17
C LEU A 84 -2.96 10.63 8.69
N TYR A 85 -1.93 10.80 7.87
CA TYR A 85 -1.96 10.44 6.47
C TYR A 85 -2.33 8.96 6.25
N VAL A 86 -1.71 8.03 6.99
CA VAL A 86 -1.98 6.58 6.88
C VAL A 86 -3.42 6.25 7.30
N VAL A 87 -3.93 6.91 8.35
CA VAL A 87 -5.32 6.75 8.79
C VAL A 87 -6.30 7.22 7.73
N PHE A 88 -6.09 8.39 7.12
CA PHE A 88 -6.98 8.96 6.11
C PHE A 88 -6.90 8.28 4.74
N THR A 89 -5.71 7.87 4.30
CA THR A 89 -5.53 7.24 2.97
C THR A 89 -5.82 5.75 2.95
N GLY A 90 -5.85 5.11 4.13
CA GLY A 90 -6.18 3.71 4.30
C GLY A 90 -5.21 2.75 3.61
N THR A 91 -5.54 1.46 3.65
CA THR A 91 -4.74 0.42 2.98
C THR A 91 -5.13 0.27 1.52
N GLU A 92 -4.10 0.20 0.67
CA GLU A 92 -4.27 -0.23 -0.71
C GLU A 92 -4.38 -1.76 -0.77
N ARG A 93 -5.41 -2.26 -1.43
CA ARG A 93 -5.63 -3.70 -1.67
C ARG A 93 -5.93 -3.89 -3.15
N THR A 94 -5.19 -4.78 -3.79
CA THR A 94 -5.34 -5.07 -5.21
C THR A 94 -5.96 -6.45 -5.38
N TYR A 95 -7.01 -6.55 -6.18
CA TYR A 95 -7.72 -7.78 -6.48
C TYR A 95 -7.62 -8.03 -7.99
N LEU A 96 -7.17 -9.22 -8.37
CA LEU A 96 -6.98 -9.65 -9.74
C LEU A 96 -8.13 -10.58 -10.12
N PHE A 97 -8.80 -10.25 -11.22
CA PHE A 97 -9.88 -11.02 -11.80
C PHE A 97 -9.47 -11.51 -13.20
N GLU A 98 -10.18 -12.50 -13.75
CA GLU A 98 -9.88 -13.07 -15.07
C GLU A 98 -9.81 -12.01 -16.18
N ARG A 99 -10.74 -11.06 -16.17
CA ARG A 99 -10.89 -10.04 -17.23
C ARG A 99 -10.52 -8.62 -16.77
N GLY A 100 -9.94 -8.47 -15.58
CA GLY A 100 -9.49 -7.17 -15.10
C GLY A 100 -8.87 -7.18 -13.71
N MET A 101 -8.70 -5.98 -13.15
CA MET A 101 -8.24 -5.79 -11.79
C MET A 101 -9.04 -4.68 -11.10
N VAL A 102 -9.15 -4.80 -9.78
CA VAL A 102 -9.78 -3.79 -8.92
C VAL A 102 -8.82 -3.43 -7.80
N VAL A 103 -8.56 -2.14 -7.63
CA VAL A 103 -7.73 -1.58 -6.56
C VAL A 103 -8.63 -0.82 -5.60
N ALA A 104 -8.63 -1.20 -4.33
CA ALA A 104 -9.31 -0.49 -3.26
C ALA A 104 -8.28 0.25 -2.40
N LYS A 105 -8.42 1.57 -2.21
CA LYS A 105 -7.58 2.40 -1.35
C LYS A 105 -8.42 3.42 -0.60
N GLY A 106 -8.38 3.40 0.73
CA GLY A 106 -9.02 4.44 1.56
C GLY A 106 -10.51 4.69 1.24
N GLY A 107 -11.27 3.62 0.93
CA GLY A 107 -12.69 3.74 0.55
C GLY A 107 -12.95 4.00 -0.93
N PHE A 108 -11.93 4.39 -1.71
CA PHE A 108 -12.01 4.50 -3.16
C PHE A 108 -11.76 3.14 -3.82
N VAL A 109 -12.58 2.80 -4.81
CA VAL A 109 -12.44 1.60 -5.64
C VAL A 109 -12.16 2.06 -7.07
N LYS A 110 -11.00 1.68 -7.59
CA LYS A 110 -10.62 1.87 -8.99
C LYS A 110 -10.64 0.52 -9.70
N ASP A 111 -11.16 0.50 -10.90
CA ASP A 111 -11.26 -0.70 -11.72
C ASP A 111 -10.57 -0.51 -13.07
N ALA A 112 -10.05 -1.61 -13.61
CA ALA A 112 -9.45 -1.68 -14.93
C ALA A 112 -9.75 -3.03 -15.57
N ALA A 113 -10.56 -3.04 -16.62
CA ALA A 113 -10.72 -4.23 -17.47
C ALA A 113 -9.51 -4.37 -18.38
N TRP A 114 -9.03 -5.59 -18.66
CA TRP A 114 -7.87 -5.80 -19.53
C TRP A 114 -8.06 -5.21 -20.92
N ALA A 115 -9.29 -5.22 -21.43
CA ALA A 115 -9.66 -4.58 -22.70
C ALA A 115 -9.43 -3.06 -22.71
N GLU A 116 -9.43 -2.39 -21.55
CA GLU A 116 -9.22 -0.94 -21.40
C GLU A 116 -7.75 -0.57 -21.08
N VAL A 117 -6.87 -1.58 -20.92
CA VAL A 117 -5.49 -1.41 -20.46
C VAL A 117 -4.54 -1.58 -21.64
N ALA A 118 -3.86 -0.50 -22.04
CA ALA A 118 -2.86 -0.56 -23.11
C ALA A 118 -1.49 -1.05 -22.65
N GLU A 119 -1.13 -0.83 -21.38
CA GLU A 119 0.18 -1.23 -20.86
C GLU A 119 0.07 -1.67 -19.38
N VAL A 120 0.54 -2.88 -19.09
CA VAL A 120 0.69 -3.41 -17.73
C VAL A 120 2.17 -3.52 -17.41
N LYS A 121 2.68 -2.69 -16.49
CA LYS A 121 4.05 -2.84 -15.98
C LYS A 121 4.04 -3.73 -14.75
N VAL A 122 4.29 -5.02 -14.97
CA VAL A 122 4.51 -6.00 -13.91
C VAL A 122 6.00 -6.00 -13.56
N ASN A 123 6.34 -5.62 -12.33
CA ASN A 123 7.70 -5.84 -11.85
C ASN A 123 7.85 -7.31 -11.48
N LYS A 124 8.90 -7.95 -12.01
CA LYS A 124 9.21 -9.37 -11.82
C LYS A 124 9.24 -9.69 -10.32
N ALA A 125 8.41 -10.64 -9.89
CA ALA A 125 8.54 -11.22 -8.56
C ALA A 125 9.95 -11.83 -8.43
N ALA A 126 10.58 -11.71 -7.25
CA ALA A 126 11.86 -12.36 -7.01
C ALA A 126 11.72 -13.86 -7.28
N ARG A 127 12.81 -14.49 -7.72
CA ARG A 127 12.90 -15.88 -8.23
C ARG A 127 12.35 -16.95 -7.27
N ASP A 128 12.06 -16.57 -6.02
CA ASP A 128 11.62 -17.44 -4.92
C ASP A 128 10.11 -17.37 -4.66
N GLY A 129 9.30 -16.86 -5.60
CA GLY A 129 7.84 -16.77 -5.44
C GLY A 129 7.36 -15.74 -4.40
N GLY A 130 8.29 -15.05 -3.72
CA GLY A 130 8.00 -13.95 -2.81
C GLY A 130 7.93 -12.61 -3.55
N LEU A 131 6.79 -11.91 -3.43
CA LEU A 131 6.65 -10.50 -3.81
C LEU A 131 7.50 -9.61 -2.88
N ARG A 132 8.83 -9.59 -3.05
CA ARG A 132 9.71 -8.67 -2.31
C ARG A 132 9.50 -7.24 -2.81
N ALA A 133 9.12 -6.36 -1.89
CA ALA A 133 8.98 -4.92 -2.06
C ALA A 133 10.35 -4.22 -2.20
N ARG A 134 11.11 -4.53 -3.27
CA ARG A 134 12.39 -3.86 -3.60
C ARG A 134 12.40 -3.29 -5.03
N GLY A 135 11.24 -2.90 -5.52
CA GLY A 135 11.07 -2.23 -6.81
C GLY A 135 9.85 -1.33 -6.78
N ARG A 136 9.78 -0.36 -7.71
CA ARG A 136 8.63 0.53 -7.90
C ARG A 136 7.33 -0.30 -7.84
N PRO A 137 6.25 0.20 -7.25
CA PRO A 137 5.04 -0.59 -7.17
C PRO A 137 4.46 -0.77 -8.60
N PRO A 138 3.76 -1.90 -8.88
CA PRO A 138 3.33 -2.25 -10.23
C PRO A 138 2.31 -1.23 -10.77
N VAL A 139 2.68 -0.53 -11.83
CA VAL A 139 1.87 0.54 -12.41
C VAL A 139 1.01 -0.01 -13.55
N VAL A 140 -0.30 0.14 -13.42
CA VAL A 140 -1.25 -0.10 -14.52
C VAL A 140 -1.72 1.24 -15.08
N ARG A 141 -1.56 1.43 -16.40
CA ARG A 141 -1.98 2.64 -17.12
C ARG A 141 -3.08 2.28 -18.12
N ARG A 142 -4.12 3.11 -18.19
CA ARG A 142 -5.12 3.03 -19.27
C ARG A 142 -4.49 3.39 -20.61
N ALA A 143 -5.15 3.01 -21.70
CA ALA A 143 -4.81 3.43 -23.06
C ALA A 143 -4.68 4.95 -23.23
N GLU A 144 -5.45 5.71 -22.45
CA GLU A 144 -5.41 7.18 -22.41
C GLU A 144 -4.27 7.75 -21.54
N GLY A 145 -3.32 6.94 -21.07
CA GLY A 145 -2.19 7.40 -20.24
C GLY A 145 -2.52 7.64 -18.75
N LYS A 146 -3.78 7.47 -18.32
CA LYS A 146 -4.22 7.68 -16.94
C LYS A 146 -3.74 6.53 -16.02
N LYS A 147 -3.03 6.88 -14.94
CA LYS A 147 -2.46 5.93 -13.95
C LYS A 147 -3.56 5.40 -13.01
N ILE A 148 -3.71 4.08 -12.92
CA ILE A 148 -4.78 3.41 -12.17
C ILE A 148 -4.28 2.91 -10.82
N ALA A 149 -3.08 2.34 -10.79
CA ALA A 149 -2.41 1.78 -9.61
C ALA A 149 -0.96 2.27 -9.54
N SER A 150 -0.45 2.47 -8.33
CA SER A 150 0.97 2.62 -8.07
C SER A 150 1.42 1.42 -7.26
#